data_AF-A0A7J0D6R7-F1
#
_entry.id   AF-A0A7J0D6R7-F1
#
_cell.length_a   1.000
_cell.length_b   1.000
_cell.length_c   1.000
_cell.angle_alpha   90.00
_cell.angle_beta   90.00
_cell.angle_gamma   90.00
#
_symmetry.space_group_name_H-M   'P 1'
#
loop_
_entity.id
_entity.type
_entity.pdbx_description
1 polymer ?
#
loop_
_entity_poly.entity_id
_entity_poly.type
_entity_poly.pdbx_seq_one_letter_code
_entity_poly.pdbx_strand_id
1 'polypeptide(L)'
;MPFTALHTGLGRLDATLPDLGQKLKWSQVHKVRPRPPLVCPECEWSLHAKVSGQGMPFFAHDPGRPPSCELANESWEHHMLKLEMAAAIREAGWFAELEVPAADGSWRADVMATSTDGTQRMAWEAQLSPITVDDIHERTERYRAEDIRVCWVSPNKKPPQWISAVPAVRVRAPADREQAWMVDDGVAGFDYRAGGWAFREERLPQFVRWVLNGQLVSVESYPRYRRVRRVVDGEQLRFRRGRWWTSLKSSEDQTRHELTRRRQEAAKEQREARRQQQEKEAEQRRKELEEKERIRKAEEAERLRKQWEEEARIRRAERDKRWAEEKAQRAQEEAEEARRLAVEQAEREERERQTVAEATLWWRRLSKQQIDELFAAVAERAWREEKLWLTIPDEPKMDPTFAYGVPLYCQRNRRRFLYGVVRPCPSLVTASPRAREEPALVRSPQEAKELEEAGHEGRITHFDFPEHEQLSMC
;
A
#
# COMPACT_ATOMS: atom_id res chain seq x y z
N MET A 1 -26.34 15.22 -73.51
CA MET A 1 -27.50 15.87 -74.18
C MET A 1 -27.63 17.27 -73.61
N PRO A 2 -26.88 18.27 -74.13
CA PRO A 2 -26.87 19.60 -73.56
C PRO A 2 -28.24 20.31 -73.70
N PHE A 3 -28.66 21.03 -72.65
CA PHE A 3 -29.81 21.93 -72.70
C PHE A 3 -29.45 23.35 -73.16
N THR A 4 -28.16 23.66 -73.25
CA THR A 4 -27.67 24.97 -73.64
C THR A 4 -26.84 24.89 -74.91
N ALA A 5 -26.95 25.90 -75.75
CA ALA A 5 -26.14 26.07 -76.96
C ALA A 5 -25.73 27.54 -77.12
N LEU A 6 -24.63 27.80 -77.82
CA LEU A 6 -24.27 29.16 -78.25
C LEU A 6 -24.74 29.36 -79.69
N HIS A 7 -25.53 30.41 -79.91
CA HIS A 7 -25.89 30.89 -81.23
C HIS A 7 -24.97 32.05 -81.60
N THR A 8 -24.27 31.94 -82.73
CA THR A 8 -23.22 32.90 -83.16
C THR A 8 -23.69 34.36 -83.23
N GLY A 9 -24.97 34.61 -83.50
CA GLY A 9 -25.54 35.97 -83.54
C GLY A 9 -26.39 36.41 -82.35
N LEU A 10 -26.76 35.49 -81.45
CA LEU A 10 -27.74 35.78 -80.38
C LEU A 10 -27.20 35.43 -78.98
N GLY A 11 -26.04 34.81 -78.89
CA GLY A 11 -25.46 34.35 -77.63
C GLY A 11 -26.09 33.04 -77.15
N ARG A 12 -26.16 32.88 -75.84
CA ARG A 12 -26.56 31.63 -75.20
C ARG A 12 -28.06 31.38 -75.33
N LEU A 13 -28.42 30.18 -75.76
CA LEU A 13 -29.78 29.64 -75.77
C LEU A 13 -29.95 28.57 -74.68
N ASP A 14 -31.06 28.62 -73.95
CA ASP A 14 -31.44 27.63 -72.93
C ASP A 14 -32.77 26.95 -73.32
N ALA A 15 -32.71 25.68 -73.70
CA ALA A 15 -33.86 24.90 -74.12
C ALA A 15 -34.93 24.67 -73.02
N THR A 16 -34.59 24.96 -71.76
CA THR A 16 -35.50 24.83 -70.60
C THR A 16 -36.34 26.09 -70.38
N LEU A 17 -36.05 27.18 -71.09
CA LEU A 17 -36.82 28.42 -71.03
C LEU A 17 -37.82 28.49 -72.20
N PRO A 18 -39.06 28.97 -71.97
CA PRO A 18 -40.06 29.11 -73.04
C PRO A 18 -39.60 29.97 -74.23
N ASP A 19 -38.71 30.92 -73.97
CA ASP A 19 -38.20 31.91 -74.92
C ASP A 19 -36.69 31.74 -75.25
N LEU A 20 -36.12 30.60 -74.84
CA LEU A 20 -34.71 30.26 -74.98
C LEU A 20 -33.73 31.24 -74.33
N GLY A 21 -34.21 32.15 -73.48
CA GLY A 21 -33.42 33.26 -72.92
C GLY A 21 -33.11 34.38 -73.92
N GLN A 22 -33.58 34.28 -75.17
CA GLN A 22 -33.30 35.26 -76.25
C GLN A 22 -34.58 35.70 -76.96
N LYS A 23 -35.75 35.63 -76.30
CA LYS A 23 -37.06 35.95 -76.90
C LYS A 23 -37.38 35.14 -78.17
N LEU A 24 -36.82 33.92 -78.27
CA LEU A 24 -37.01 33.01 -79.38
C LEU A 24 -37.93 31.85 -79.00
N LYS A 25 -38.82 31.45 -79.91
CA LYS A 25 -39.62 30.23 -79.76
C LYS A 25 -38.80 29.02 -80.19
N TRP A 26 -39.02 27.86 -79.55
CA TRP A 26 -38.37 26.60 -79.93
C TRP A 26 -38.54 26.23 -81.42
N SER A 27 -39.70 26.54 -82.01
CA SER A 27 -39.97 26.32 -83.44
C SER A 27 -39.06 27.13 -84.39
N GLN A 28 -38.39 28.17 -83.90
CA GLN A 28 -37.44 28.98 -84.68
C GLN A 28 -36.04 28.35 -84.70
N VAL A 29 -35.77 27.34 -83.88
CA VAL A 29 -34.49 26.61 -83.88
C VAL A 29 -34.63 25.13 -84.23
N HIS A 30 -35.79 24.53 -83.94
CA HIS A 30 -36.07 23.12 -84.18
C HIS A 30 -36.71 22.88 -85.55
N LYS A 31 -36.12 21.98 -86.33
CA LYS A 31 -36.55 21.61 -87.70
C LYS A 31 -36.57 22.78 -88.71
N VAL A 32 -35.76 23.82 -88.49
CA VAL A 32 -35.60 24.96 -89.40
C VAL A 32 -34.53 24.68 -90.47
N ARG A 33 -34.70 25.27 -91.66
CA ARG A 33 -33.73 25.22 -92.78
C ARG A 33 -33.50 26.64 -93.34
N PRO A 34 -32.24 27.07 -93.56
CA PRO A 34 -30.99 26.40 -93.15
C PRO A 34 -30.92 26.23 -91.63
N ARG A 35 -30.10 25.27 -91.15
CA ARG A 35 -29.98 25.03 -89.71
C ARG A 35 -29.44 26.29 -89.02
N PRO A 36 -29.97 26.69 -87.86
CA PRO A 36 -29.37 27.77 -87.08
C PRO A 36 -27.93 27.42 -86.69
N PRO A 37 -27.01 28.40 -86.68
CA PRO A 37 -25.60 28.19 -86.35
C PRO A 37 -25.40 28.04 -84.83
N LEU A 38 -25.69 26.82 -84.33
CA LEU A 38 -25.58 26.45 -82.92
C LEU A 38 -24.29 25.67 -82.68
N VAL A 39 -23.56 26.02 -81.62
CA VAL A 39 -22.35 25.33 -81.19
C VAL A 39 -22.38 24.99 -79.71
N CYS A 40 -21.64 23.95 -79.33
CA CYS A 40 -21.50 23.51 -77.96
C CYS A 40 -20.69 24.53 -77.15
N PRO A 41 -21.15 24.94 -75.95
CA PRO A 41 -20.41 25.88 -75.12
C PRO A 41 -19.10 25.32 -74.55
N GLU A 42 -18.86 24.01 -74.65
CA GLU A 42 -17.65 23.37 -74.14
C GLU A 42 -16.65 23.04 -75.26
N CYS A 43 -17.08 22.31 -76.28
CA CYS A 43 -16.18 21.83 -77.34
C CYS A 43 -16.31 22.60 -78.66
N GLU A 44 -17.17 23.63 -78.69
CA GLU A 44 -17.46 24.47 -79.87
C GLU A 44 -17.99 23.71 -81.10
N TRP A 45 -18.25 22.40 -80.97
CA TRP A 45 -18.75 21.58 -82.07
C TRP A 45 -20.21 21.89 -82.39
N SER A 46 -20.58 21.73 -83.66
CA SER A 46 -21.93 21.99 -84.14
C SER A 46 -22.99 21.18 -83.37
N LEU A 47 -24.06 21.89 -83.01
CA LEU A 47 -25.25 21.35 -82.36
C LEU A 47 -26.48 21.50 -83.27
N HIS A 48 -27.47 20.64 -83.07
CA HIS A 48 -28.80 20.79 -83.66
C HIS A 48 -29.90 20.53 -82.62
N ALA A 49 -30.99 21.28 -82.71
CA ALA A 49 -32.14 21.14 -81.82
C ALA A 49 -32.87 19.81 -82.04
N LYS A 50 -33.26 19.15 -80.94
CA LYS A 50 -34.03 17.90 -80.89
C LYS A 50 -35.04 17.92 -79.75
N VAL A 51 -36.04 17.05 -79.86
CA VAL A 51 -37.00 16.79 -78.79
C VAL A 51 -36.85 15.34 -78.37
N SER A 52 -36.77 15.08 -77.06
CA SER A 52 -36.66 13.73 -76.52
C SER A 52 -37.96 12.95 -76.75
N GLY A 53 -37.93 11.63 -76.57
CA GLY A 53 -39.16 10.82 -76.62
C GLY A 53 -40.21 11.21 -75.57
N GLN A 54 -39.82 12.00 -74.57
CA GLN A 54 -40.70 12.52 -73.51
C GLN A 54 -41.08 13.98 -73.74
N GLY A 55 -40.83 14.53 -74.93
CA GLY A 55 -41.22 15.89 -75.28
C GLY A 55 -40.26 16.98 -74.79
N MET A 56 -39.13 16.65 -74.17
CA MET A 56 -38.17 17.63 -73.64
C MET A 56 -37.27 18.18 -74.76
N PRO A 57 -37.23 19.51 -75.00
CA PRO A 57 -36.27 20.16 -75.89
C PRO A 57 -34.82 20.00 -75.42
N PHE A 58 -33.90 19.71 -76.34
CA PHE A 58 -32.46 19.68 -76.06
C PHE A 58 -31.64 19.91 -77.33
N PHE A 59 -30.34 20.14 -77.16
CA PHE A 59 -29.40 20.25 -78.27
C PHE A 59 -28.55 18.97 -78.38
N ALA A 60 -28.37 18.48 -79.61
CA ALA A 60 -27.61 17.28 -79.90
C ALA A 60 -26.38 17.63 -80.72
N HIS A 61 -25.24 17.04 -80.35
CA HIS A 61 -24.03 17.14 -81.15
C HIS A 61 -24.23 16.50 -82.53
N ASP A 62 -23.71 17.16 -83.56
CA ASP A 62 -23.53 16.55 -84.86
C ASP A 62 -22.48 15.42 -84.81
N PRO A 63 -22.53 14.44 -85.74
CA PRO A 63 -21.53 13.38 -85.83
C PRO A 63 -20.09 13.93 -85.91
N GLY A 64 -19.13 13.18 -85.35
CA GLY A 64 -17.71 13.56 -85.39
C GLY A 64 -17.23 14.48 -84.27
N ARG A 65 -18.08 14.77 -83.26
CA ARG A 65 -17.68 15.57 -82.09
C ARG A 65 -16.43 15.00 -81.37
N PRO A 66 -15.63 15.83 -80.67
CA PRO A 66 -14.57 15.35 -79.79
C PRO A 66 -15.11 14.45 -78.67
N PRO A 67 -14.45 13.32 -78.35
CA PRO A 67 -14.88 12.42 -77.28
C PRO A 67 -14.67 13.01 -75.88
N SER A 68 -13.80 14.02 -75.75
CA SER A 68 -13.48 14.71 -74.51
C SER A 68 -14.55 15.70 -74.04
N CYS A 69 -15.60 15.96 -74.84
CA CYS A 69 -16.69 16.87 -74.47
C CYS A 69 -17.54 16.25 -73.35
N GLU A 70 -17.46 16.81 -72.14
CA GLU A 70 -18.17 16.36 -70.94
C GLU A 70 -19.69 16.46 -71.11
N LEU A 71 -20.22 17.57 -71.64
CA LEU A 71 -21.67 17.80 -71.88
C LEU A 71 -22.31 16.72 -72.78
N ALA A 72 -21.49 16.02 -73.53
CA ALA A 72 -21.90 14.97 -74.43
C ALA A 72 -21.85 13.57 -73.80
N ASN A 73 -21.16 13.43 -72.67
CA ASN A 73 -20.93 12.19 -71.92
C ASN A 73 -21.75 12.11 -70.62
N GLU A 74 -22.51 13.15 -70.27
CA GLU A 74 -23.43 13.16 -69.13
C GLU A 74 -24.58 12.15 -69.29
N SER A 75 -24.97 11.52 -68.17
CA SER A 75 -26.09 10.57 -68.13
C SER A 75 -27.44 11.27 -68.10
N TRP A 76 -28.51 10.53 -68.39
CA TRP A 76 -29.88 11.05 -68.30
C TRP A 76 -30.24 11.51 -66.88
N GLU A 77 -29.78 10.78 -65.87
CA GLU A 77 -30.00 11.10 -64.47
C GLU A 77 -29.33 12.42 -64.06
N HIS A 78 -28.13 12.69 -64.59
CA HIS A 78 -27.44 13.95 -64.37
C HIS A 78 -28.26 15.12 -64.92
N HIS A 79 -28.67 15.01 -66.18
CA HIS A 79 -29.52 15.99 -66.85
C HIS A 79 -30.83 16.23 -66.10
N MET A 80 -31.53 15.17 -65.68
CA MET A 80 -32.79 15.31 -64.94
C MET A 80 -32.58 16.06 -63.62
N LEU A 81 -31.52 15.74 -62.87
CA LEU A 81 -31.23 16.44 -61.63
C LEU A 81 -30.96 17.93 -61.85
N LYS A 82 -30.23 18.32 -62.91
CA LYS A 82 -30.04 19.74 -63.25
C LYS A 82 -31.37 20.46 -63.54
N LEU A 83 -32.26 19.82 -64.31
CA LEU A 83 -33.58 20.37 -64.61
C LEU A 83 -34.42 20.57 -63.34
N GLU A 84 -34.43 19.60 -62.43
CA GLU A 84 -35.18 19.64 -61.18
C GLU A 84 -34.65 20.73 -60.25
N MET A 85 -33.32 20.90 -60.17
CA MET A 85 -32.72 22.01 -59.43
C MET A 85 -33.08 23.36 -60.06
N ALA A 86 -32.97 23.51 -61.38
CA ALA A 86 -33.33 24.75 -62.07
C ALA A 86 -34.80 25.11 -61.87
N ALA A 87 -35.71 24.14 -61.95
CA ALA A 87 -37.14 24.32 -61.68
C ALA A 87 -37.38 24.77 -60.23
N ALA A 88 -36.77 24.09 -59.26
CA ALA A 88 -36.88 24.43 -57.84
C ALA A 88 -36.35 25.84 -57.52
N ILE A 89 -35.25 26.26 -58.14
CA ILE A 89 -34.68 27.61 -57.99
C ILE A 89 -35.65 28.66 -58.54
N ARG A 90 -36.22 28.42 -59.74
CA ARG A 90 -37.21 29.30 -60.36
C ARG A 90 -38.49 29.40 -59.53
N GLU A 91 -38.98 28.29 -58.97
CA GLU A 91 -40.12 28.26 -58.04
C GLU A 91 -39.84 29.04 -56.74
N ALA A 92 -38.59 29.04 -56.28
CA ALA A 92 -38.16 29.86 -55.15
C ALA A 92 -38.06 31.37 -55.48
N GLY A 93 -38.34 31.77 -56.71
CA GLY A 93 -38.34 33.16 -57.17
C GLY A 93 -36.97 33.69 -57.60
N TRP A 94 -35.98 32.81 -57.80
CA TRP A 94 -34.65 33.17 -58.27
C TRP A 94 -34.48 32.90 -59.76
N PHE A 95 -33.53 33.58 -60.40
CA PHE A 95 -33.13 33.22 -61.76
C PHE A 95 -32.26 31.96 -61.72
N ALA A 96 -32.49 31.04 -62.66
CA ALA A 96 -31.71 29.81 -62.78
C ALA A 96 -31.21 29.63 -64.21
N GLU A 97 -29.89 29.50 -64.35
CA GLU A 97 -29.20 29.30 -65.63
C GLU A 97 -28.40 27.98 -65.57
N LEU A 98 -28.52 27.14 -66.60
CA LEU A 98 -27.78 25.88 -66.68
C LEU A 98 -26.38 26.08 -67.28
N GLU A 99 -25.43 25.22 -66.90
CA GLU A 99 -24.06 25.10 -67.45
C GLU A 99 -23.30 26.44 -67.54
N VAL A 100 -23.34 27.26 -66.49
CA VAL A 100 -22.73 28.60 -66.49
C VAL A 100 -21.22 28.50 -66.25
N PRO A 101 -20.37 28.85 -67.24
CA PRO A 101 -18.93 28.82 -67.05
C PRO A 101 -18.45 30.06 -66.29
N ALA A 102 -17.29 29.92 -65.63
CA ALA A 102 -16.46 31.04 -65.23
C ALA A 102 -15.99 31.82 -66.46
N ALA A 103 -15.69 33.11 -66.29
CA ALA A 103 -15.20 33.95 -67.40
C ALA A 103 -13.85 33.46 -67.95
N ASP A 104 -13.01 32.87 -67.09
CA ASP A 104 -11.72 32.28 -67.43
C ASP A 104 -11.80 30.78 -67.76
N GLY A 105 -13.00 30.20 -67.75
CA GLY A 105 -13.24 28.77 -67.97
C GLY A 105 -12.78 27.85 -66.83
N SER A 106 -12.36 28.41 -65.69
CA SER A 106 -11.81 27.63 -64.57
C SER A 106 -12.82 26.71 -63.90
N TRP A 107 -14.12 26.99 -63.99
CA TRP A 107 -15.19 26.13 -63.52
C TRP A 107 -16.45 26.30 -64.38
N ARG A 108 -17.41 25.37 -64.23
CA ARG A 108 -18.72 25.45 -64.86
C ARG A 108 -19.77 24.92 -63.88
N ALA A 109 -20.71 25.79 -63.51
CA ALA A 109 -21.81 25.44 -62.62
C ALA A 109 -22.89 24.71 -63.41
N ASP A 110 -23.25 23.52 -62.94
CA ASP A 110 -24.37 22.75 -63.49
C ASP A 110 -25.66 23.60 -63.52
N VAL A 111 -25.98 24.26 -62.41
CA VAL A 111 -27.03 25.28 -62.33
C VAL A 111 -26.57 26.44 -61.46
N MET A 112 -26.65 27.66 -61.99
CA MET A 112 -26.39 28.89 -61.26
C MET A 112 -27.71 29.54 -60.85
N ALA A 113 -27.90 29.75 -59.55
CA ALA A 113 -28.97 30.56 -59.00
C ALA A 113 -28.49 32.00 -58.81
N THR A 114 -29.27 32.97 -59.29
CA THR A 114 -29.01 34.41 -59.10
C THR A 114 -30.23 35.08 -58.49
N SER A 115 -30.04 35.87 -57.43
CA SER A 115 -31.14 36.59 -56.79
C SER A 115 -31.78 37.60 -57.73
N THR A 116 -33.01 38.01 -57.46
CA THR A 116 -33.76 38.94 -58.32
C THR A 116 -33.10 40.31 -58.47
N ASP A 117 -32.33 40.73 -57.47
CA ASP A 117 -31.52 41.96 -57.47
C ASP A 117 -30.10 41.76 -58.01
N GLY A 118 -29.73 40.53 -58.39
CA GLY A 118 -28.40 40.17 -58.90
C GLY A 118 -27.27 40.16 -57.87
N THR A 119 -27.56 40.43 -56.59
CA THR A 119 -26.52 40.59 -55.55
C THR A 119 -25.98 39.29 -54.99
N GLN A 120 -26.73 38.19 -55.11
CA GLN A 120 -26.35 36.89 -54.57
C GLN A 120 -26.33 35.84 -55.67
N ARG A 121 -25.28 35.02 -55.64
CA ARG A 121 -25.13 33.88 -56.55
C ARG A 121 -24.87 32.60 -55.77
N MET A 122 -25.44 31.50 -56.27
CA MET A 122 -25.24 30.18 -55.68
C MET A 122 -25.21 29.09 -56.76
N ALA A 123 -24.12 28.36 -56.84
CA ALA A 123 -23.98 27.18 -57.67
C ALA A 123 -24.67 25.95 -57.05
N TRP A 124 -25.31 25.16 -57.89
CA TRP A 124 -25.94 23.90 -57.56
C TRP A 124 -25.36 22.82 -58.45
N GLU A 125 -24.60 21.90 -57.85
CA GLU A 125 -23.79 20.91 -58.55
C GLU A 125 -24.40 19.53 -58.44
N ALA A 126 -24.69 18.88 -59.57
CA ALA A 126 -25.18 17.51 -59.60
C ALA A 126 -23.99 16.54 -59.70
N GLN A 127 -23.67 15.88 -58.59
CA GLN A 127 -22.51 14.97 -58.51
C GLN A 127 -22.95 13.50 -58.43
N LEU A 128 -22.93 12.85 -59.59
CA LEU A 128 -23.27 11.43 -59.75
C LEU A 128 -22.02 10.55 -59.73
N SER A 129 -21.02 10.93 -60.51
CA SER A 129 -19.77 10.17 -60.65
C SER A 129 -18.93 10.21 -59.36
N PRO A 130 -18.11 9.18 -59.12
CA PRO A 130 -17.13 9.21 -58.04
C PRO A 130 -16.23 10.44 -58.14
N ILE A 131 -15.98 11.10 -57.01
CA ILE A 131 -15.04 12.22 -56.87
C ILE A 131 -14.38 12.08 -55.50
N THR A 132 -13.10 12.45 -55.41
CA THR A 132 -12.39 12.40 -54.13
C THR A 132 -12.85 13.54 -53.22
N VAL A 133 -12.54 13.42 -51.92
CA VAL A 133 -12.82 14.49 -50.95
C VAL A 133 -11.99 15.74 -51.27
N ASP A 134 -10.75 15.58 -51.72
CA ASP A 134 -9.86 16.70 -52.03
C ASP A 134 -10.33 17.44 -53.29
N ASP A 135 -10.70 16.72 -54.36
CA ASP A 135 -11.17 17.34 -55.61
C ASP A 135 -12.46 18.14 -55.43
N ILE A 136 -13.42 17.61 -54.66
CA ILE A 136 -14.68 18.33 -54.41
C ILE A 136 -14.47 19.54 -53.49
N HIS A 137 -13.48 19.47 -52.58
CA HIS A 137 -13.06 20.63 -51.81
C HIS A 137 -12.46 21.70 -52.72
N GLU A 138 -11.52 21.35 -53.59
CA GLU A 138 -10.92 22.29 -54.54
C GLU A 138 -11.97 22.93 -55.46
N ARG A 139 -12.93 22.14 -55.99
CA ARG A 139 -14.07 22.67 -56.75
C ARG A 139 -14.93 23.61 -55.92
N THR A 140 -15.15 23.30 -54.64
CA THR A 140 -15.91 24.15 -53.72
C THR A 140 -15.18 25.47 -53.43
N GLU A 141 -13.85 25.44 -53.27
CA GLU A 141 -13.06 26.65 -53.03
C GLU A 141 -13.01 27.57 -54.25
N ARG A 142 -13.00 27.04 -55.47
CA ARG A 142 -13.10 27.85 -56.70
C ARG A 142 -14.36 28.73 -56.70
N TYR A 143 -15.51 28.18 -56.33
CA TYR A 143 -16.73 28.98 -56.17
C TYR A 143 -16.60 30.04 -55.08
N ARG A 144 -16.05 29.67 -53.92
CA ARG A 144 -15.89 30.61 -52.79
C ARG A 144 -14.93 31.76 -53.11
N ALA A 145 -13.89 31.51 -53.89
CA ALA A 145 -12.95 32.53 -54.33
C ALA A 145 -13.62 33.64 -55.16
N GLU A 146 -14.78 33.34 -55.76
CA GLU A 146 -15.60 34.28 -56.53
C GLU A 146 -16.88 34.72 -55.79
N ASP A 147 -16.93 34.54 -54.46
CA ASP A 147 -18.10 34.84 -53.61
C ASP A 147 -19.40 34.13 -54.05
N ILE A 148 -19.25 32.96 -54.69
CA ILE A 148 -20.36 32.10 -55.10
C ILE A 148 -20.56 31.02 -54.02
N ARG A 149 -21.76 31.00 -53.42
CA ARG A 149 -22.15 29.90 -52.53
C ARG A 149 -22.33 28.63 -53.36
N VAL A 150 -22.18 27.45 -52.77
CA VAL A 150 -22.39 26.18 -53.50
C VAL A 150 -23.14 25.15 -52.66
N CYS A 151 -24.03 24.39 -53.29
CA CYS A 151 -24.61 23.17 -52.76
C CYS A 151 -24.40 22.01 -53.72
N TRP A 152 -23.76 20.94 -53.24
CA TRP A 152 -23.58 19.70 -53.97
C TRP A 152 -24.75 18.76 -53.74
N VAL A 153 -25.29 18.19 -54.81
CA VAL A 153 -26.48 17.33 -54.78
C VAL A 153 -26.13 15.98 -55.39
N SER A 154 -26.29 14.91 -54.62
CA SER A 154 -26.04 13.55 -55.11
C SER A 154 -27.33 12.73 -55.15
N PRO A 155 -27.67 12.10 -56.29
CA PRO A 155 -28.82 11.19 -56.38
C PRO A 155 -28.42 9.73 -56.07
N ASN A 156 -27.18 9.49 -55.65
CA ASN A 156 -26.67 8.15 -55.40
C ASN A 156 -27.45 7.44 -54.30
N LYS A 157 -27.77 6.14 -54.50
CA LYS A 157 -28.52 5.33 -53.53
C LYS A 157 -27.89 5.31 -52.14
N LYS A 158 -26.56 5.35 -52.07
CA LYS A 158 -25.81 5.45 -50.82
C LYS A 158 -25.23 6.87 -50.70
N PRO A 159 -25.20 7.44 -49.49
CA PRO A 159 -24.52 8.72 -49.26
C PRO A 159 -23.06 8.62 -49.72
N PRO A 160 -22.57 9.55 -50.55
CA PRO A 160 -21.17 9.57 -50.94
C PRO A 160 -20.28 9.95 -49.75
N GLN A 161 -19.02 9.52 -49.78
CA GLN A 161 -18.07 9.78 -48.69
C GLN A 161 -17.85 11.28 -48.44
N TRP A 162 -17.90 12.08 -49.50
CA TRP A 162 -17.70 13.53 -49.45
C TRP A 162 -18.90 14.33 -48.94
N ILE A 163 -20.08 13.72 -48.70
CA ILE A 163 -21.31 14.44 -48.32
C ILE A 163 -21.15 15.28 -47.03
N SER A 164 -20.14 14.97 -46.20
CA SER A 164 -19.83 15.71 -44.97
C SER A 164 -18.69 16.71 -45.11
N ALA A 165 -18.02 16.74 -46.25
CA ALA A 165 -16.82 17.53 -46.50
C ALA A 165 -17.15 18.93 -47.03
N VAL A 166 -18.22 19.03 -47.83
CA VAL A 166 -18.68 20.25 -48.50
C VAL A 166 -20.18 20.46 -48.21
N PRO A 167 -20.75 21.66 -48.41
CA PRO A 167 -22.19 21.85 -48.29
C PRO A 167 -22.92 20.97 -49.31
N ALA A 168 -23.61 19.95 -48.82
CA ALA A 168 -24.15 18.90 -49.68
C ALA A 168 -25.45 18.30 -49.15
N VAL A 169 -26.24 17.75 -50.08
CA VAL A 169 -27.41 16.93 -49.79
C VAL A 169 -27.46 15.68 -50.67
N ARG A 170 -28.14 14.65 -50.18
CA ARG A 170 -28.57 13.52 -51.02
C ARG A 170 -30.03 13.72 -51.37
N VAL A 171 -30.38 13.40 -52.61
CA VAL A 171 -31.75 13.40 -53.09
C VAL A 171 -32.16 12.02 -53.58
N ARG A 172 -33.45 11.71 -53.46
CA ARG A 172 -34.08 10.56 -54.10
C ARG A 172 -35.05 11.06 -55.16
N ALA A 173 -34.91 10.49 -56.35
CA ALA A 173 -35.91 10.64 -57.39
C ALA A 173 -37.24 10.01 -56.94
N PRO A 174 -38.38 10.60 -57.31
CA PRO A 174 -39.68 10.06 -56.98
C PRO A 174 -39.95 8.76 -57.77
N ALA A 175 -40.84 7.90 -57.24
CA ALA A 175 -41.30 6.71 -57.96
C ALA A 175 -42.28 7.06 -59.09
N ASP A 176 -43.02 8.16 -58.91
CA ASP A 176 -43.98 8.71 -59.86
C ASP A 176 -43.54 10.14 -60.25
N ARG A 177 -43.70 10.49 -61.53
CA ARG A 177 -43.27 11.79 -62.07
C ARG A 177 -44.04 12.98 -61.53
N GLU A 178 -45.25 12.77 -61.01
CA GLU A 178 -46.04 13.84 -60.40
C GLU A 178 -45.57 14.21 -58.98
N GLN A 179 -44.70 13.39 -58.37
CA GLN A 179 -44.17 13.64 -57.05
C GLN A 179 -42.85 14.41 -57.12
N ALA A 180 -42.56 15.21 -56.08
CA ALA A 180 -41.32 15.95 -55.99
C ALA A 180 -40.13 15.05 -55.59
N TRP A 181 -38.94 15.42 -56.03
CA TRP A 181 -37.69 14.86 -55.50
C TRP A 181 -37.58 15.14 -54.00
N MET A 182 -37.04 14.17 -53.26
CA MET A 182 -36.90 14.26 -51.80
C MET A 182 -35.43 14.39 -51.41
N VAL A 183 -35.10 15.46 -50.69
CA VAL A 183 -33.85 15.55 -49.94
C VAL A 183 -33.97 14.66 -48.73
N ASP A 184 -33.11 13.67 -48.63
CA ASP A 184 -33.17 12.67 -47.57
C ASP A 184 -31.85 12.50 -46.81
N ASP A 185 -30.81 13.26 -47.16
CA ASP A 185 -29.57 13.35 -46.40
C ASP A 185 -28.97 14.75 -46.53
N GLY A 186 -28.16 15.16 -45.57
CA GLY A 186 -27.54 16.48 -45.53
C GLY A 186 -28.38 17.57 -44.86
N VAL A 187 -29.67 17.35 -44.57
CA VAL A 187 -30.50 18.26 -43.76
C VAL A 187 -30.76 17.67 -42.37
N ALA A 188 -30.59 18.48 -41.32
CA ALA A 188 -30.81 18.05 -39.95
C ALA A 188 -31.31 19.17 -39.03
N GLY A 189 -31.87 18.79 -37.89
CA GLY A 189 -32.08 19.68 -36.74
C GLY A 189 -31.31 19.16 -35.53
N PHE A 190 -30.81 20.06 -34.67
CA PHE A 190 -30.16 19.66 -33.42
C PHE A 190 -31.21 19.54 -32.32
N ASP A 191 -31.32 18.35 -31.72
CA ASP A 191 -32.14 18.15 -30.53
C ASP A 191 -31.29 18.45 -29.30
N TYR A 192 -31.54 19.62 -28.71
CA TYR A 192 -30.83 20.08 -27.52
C TYR A 192 -31.01 19.14 -26.32
N ARG A 193 -32.20 18.52 -26.16
CA ARG A 193 -32.49 17.64 -25.03
C ARG A 193 -31.82 16.28 -25.20
N ALA A 194 -31.84 15.75 -26.42
CA ALA A 194 -31.17 14.49 -26.75
C ALA A 194 -29.64 14.66 -26.90
N GLY A 195 -29.16 15.90 -27.07
CA GLY A 195 -27.74 16.21 -27.24
C GLY A 195 -27.17 15.69 -28.55
N GLY A 196 -27.92 15.81 -29.65
CA GLY A 196 -27.49 15.27 -30.94
C GLY A 196 -28.30 15.75 -32.15
N TRP A 197 -27.76 15.47 -33.33
CA TRP A 197 -28.43 15.77 -34.60
C TRP A 197 -29.50 14.73 -34.94
N ALA A 198 -30.56 15.16 -35.61
CA ALA A 198 -31.59 14.31 -36.18
C ALA A 198 -31.81 14.67 -37.65
N PHE A 199 -31.82 13.65 -38.51
CA PHE A 199 -32.10 13.82 -39.94
C PHE A 199 -33.47 14.46 -40.17
N ARG A 200 -33.56 15.28 -41.21
CA ARG A 200 -34.82 15.82 -41.73
C ARG A 200 -34.91 15.48 -43.21
N GLU A 201 -36.03 14.89 -43.60
CA GLU A 201 -36.38 14.73 -45.00
C GLU A 201 -37.22 15.94 -45.42
N GLU A 202 -37.03 16.39 -46.65
CA GLU A 202 -37.78 17.52 -47.19
C GLU A 202 -37.89 17.42 -48.71
N ARG A 203 -38.91 18.04 -49.30
CA ARG A 203 -39.02 18.18 -50.76
C ARG A 203 -37.91 19.09 -51.28
N LEU A 204 -37.28 18.71 -52.40
CA LEU A 204 -36.21 19.48 -53.03
C LEU A 204 -36.59 20.96 -53.27
N PRO A 205 -37.79 21.29 -53.80
CA PRO A 205 -38.21 22.69 -53.94
C PRO A 205 -38.24 23.47 -52.63
N GLN A 206 -38.72 22.85 -51.55
CA GLN A 206 -38.79 23.48 -50.24
C GLN A 206 -37.40 23.68 -49.62
N PHE A 207 -36.51 22.70 -49.77
CA PHE A 207 -35.11 22.81 -49.38
C PHE A 207 -34.40 23.94 -50.12
N VAL A 208 -34.50 23.98 -51.45
CA VAL A 208 -33.91 25.03 -52.30
C VAL A 208 -34.40 26.40 -51.85
N ARG A 209 -35.73 26.56 -51.65
CA ARG A 209 -36.32 27.80 -51.14
C ARG A 209 -35.72 28.22 -49.80
N TRP A 210 -35.55 27.30 -48.86
CA TRP A 210 -34.96 27.64 -47.57
C TRP A 210 -33.49 28.04 -47.65
N VAL A 211 -32.70 27.36 -48.48
CA VAL A 211 -31.28 27.66 -48.67
C VAL A 211 -31.09 29.03 -49.33
N LEU A 212 -31.81 29.29 -50.43
CA LEU A 212 -31.69 30.55 -51.16
C LEU A 212 -32.14 31.75 -50.33
N ASN A 213 -33.20 31.59 -49.52
CA ASN A 213 -33.67 32.63 -48.61
C ASN A 213 -32.91 32.70 -47.26
N GLY A 214 -31.80 31.97 -47.11
CA GLY A 214 -30.96 32.02 -45.92
C GLY A 214 -31.58 31.43 -44.65
N GLN A 215 -32.66 30.67 -44.77
CA GLN A 215 -33.31 29.99 -43.64
C GLN A 215 -32.54 28.75 -43.19
N LEU A 216 -31.76 28.15 -44.10
CA LEU A 216 -30.79 27.11 -43.78
C LEU A 216 -29.37 27.61 -44.06
N VAL A 217 -28.46 27.23 -43.17
CA VAL A 217 -27.02 27.46 -43.26
C VAL A 217 -26.28 26.13 -43.22
N SER A 218 -25.13 26.06 -43.89
CA SER A 218 -24.25 24.90 -43.82
C SER A 218 -23.32 25.02 -42.62
N VAL A 219 -23.38 24.06 -41.70
CA VAL A 219 -22.62 24.11 -40.44
C VAL A 219 -21.91 22.80 -40.17
N GLU A 220 -20.75 22.90 -39.52
CA GLU A 220 -20.01 21.72 -39.09
C GLU A 220 -20.58 21.14 -37.80
N SER A 221 -20.69 19.81 -37.79
CA SER A 221 -20.99 19.04 -36.61
C SER A 221 -19.73 18.86 -35.77
N TYR A 222 -19.81 19.23 -34.48
CA TYR A 222 -18.69 19.00 -33.57
C TYR A 222 -18.39 17.50 -33.47
N PRO A 223 -17.12 17.09 -33.30
CA PRO A 223 -16.69 15.69 -33.36
C PRO A 223 -17.57 14.71 -32.56
N ARG A 224 -18.05 15.12 -31.39
CA ARG A 224 -18.91 14.32 -30.49
C ARG A 224 -20.30 14.03 -31.08
N TYR A 225 -20.86 14.96 -31.85
CA TYR A 225 -22.21 14.85 -32.42
C TYR A 225 -22.22 14.28 -33.84
N ARG A 226 -21.05 13.91 -34.40
CA ARG A 226 -20.96 13.38 -35.76
C ARG A 226 -21.60 12.01 -35.94
N ARG A 227 -21.79 11.23 -34.87
CA ARG A 227 -22.43 9.91 -34.94
C ARG A 227 -23.94 10.08 -34.78
N VAL A 228 -24.67 9.86 -35.87
CA VAL A 228 -26.11 10.06 -35.93
C VAL A 228 -26.81 8.76 -36.29
N ARG A 229 -27.95 8.49 -35.64
CA ARG A 229 -28.76 7.31 -35.91
C ARG A 229 -29.97 7.70 -36.75
N ARG A 230 -30.37 6.84 -37.67
CA ARG A 230 -31.59 6.98 -38.45
C ARG A 230 -32.18 5.61 -38.72
N VAL A 231 -33.51 5.52 -38.68
CA VAL A 231 -34.23 4.33 -39.12
C VAL A 231 -34.48 4.46 -40.63
N VAL A 232 -34.03 3.48 -41.41
CA VAL A 232 -34.24 3.39 -42.86
C VAL A 232 -34.86 2.02 -43.11
N ASP A 233 -36.05 1.98 -43.72
CA ASP A 233 -36.79 0.74 -44.00
C ASP A 233 -36.95 -0.18 -42.78
N GLY A 234 -37.17 0.40 -41.60
CA GLY A 234 -37.32 -0.32 -40.32
C GLY A 234 -36.00 -0.70 -39.64
N GLU A 235 -34.86 -0.54 -40.31
CA GLU A 235 -33.54 -0.85 -39.74
C GLU A 235 -32.87 0.39 -39.15
N GLN A 236 -32.30 0.26 -37.94
CA GLN A 236 -31.58 1.35 -37.30
C GLN A 236 -30.12 1.42 -37.81
N LEU A 237 -29.87 2.35 -38.72
CA LEU A 237 -28.56 2.60 -39.30
C LEU A 237 -27.79 3.70 -38.56
N ARG A 238 -26.46 3.60 -38.58
CA ARG A 238 -25.54 4.58 -38.00
C ARG A 238 -24.78 5.30 -39.10
N PHE A 239 -24.83 6.61 -39.08
CA PHE A 239 -24.14 7.48 -40.02
C PHE A 239 -23.11 8.34 -39.29
N ARG A 240 -22.02 8.65 -40.00
CA ARG A 240 -21.06 9.67 -39.58
C ARG A 240 -21.28 10.91 -40.44
N ARG A 241 -21.60 12.04 -39.82
CA ARG A 241 -21.95 13.28 -40.49
C ARG A 241 -21.20 14.45 -39.89
N GLY A 242 -20.32 15.02 -40.70
CA GLY A 242 -19.43 16.13 -40.32
C GLY A 242 -20.00 17.51 -40.60
N ARG A 243 -21.00 17.62 -41.50
CA ARG A 243 -21.60 18.87 -41.92
C ARG A 243 -23.09 18.67 -42.21
N TRP A 244 -23.88 19.71 -41.99
CA TRP A 244 -25.33 19.73 -42.17
C TRP A 244 -25.80 21.05 -42.75
N TRP A 245 -26.82 21.02 -43.58
CA TRP A 245 -27.75 22.13 -43.75
C TRP A 245 -28.74 22.13 -42.59
N THR A 246 -28.85 23.25 -41.89
CA THR A 246 -29.69 23.36 -40.69
C THR A 246 -30.09 24.81 -40.41
N SER A 247 -31.05 25.02 -39.50
CA SER A 247 -31.43 26.36 -39.07
C SER A 247 -30.38 26.98 -38.15
N LEU A 248 -30.30 28.31 -38.13
CA LEU A 248 -29.40 29.03 -37.22
C LEU A 248 -29.61 28.61 -35.75
N LYS A 249 -30.87 28.47 -35.34
CA LYS A 249 -31.24 27.96 -34.00
C LYS A 249 -30.61 26.60 -33.70
N SER A 250 -30.64 25.65 -34.63
CA SER A 250 -30.05 24.32 -34.42
C SER A 250 -28.53 24.37 -34.32
N SER A 251 -27.89 25.27 -35.10
CA SER A 251 -26.46 25.53 -34.99
C SER A 251 -26.10 26.06 -33.60
N GLU A 252 -26.84 27.07 -33.13
CA GLU A 252 -26.68 27.65 -31.79
C GLU A 252 -26.96 26.62 -30.68
N ASP A 253 -27.96 25.75 -30.86
CA ASP A 253 -28.28 24.67 -29.91
C ASP A 253 -27.10 23.70 -29.74
N GLN A 254 -26.43 23.30 -30.83
CA GLN A 254 -25.20 22.49 -30.74
C GLN A 254 -24.12 23.21 -29.92
N THR A 255 -23.87 24.48 -30.22
CA THR A 255 -22.86 25.28 -29.53
C THR A 255 -23.17 25.44 -28.05
N ARG A 256 -24.42 25.77 -27.69
CA ARG A 256 -24.86 25.90 -26.29
C ARG A 256 -24.76 24.58 -25.53
N HIS A 257 -25.13 23.47 -26.17
CA HIS A 257 -25.04 22.15 -25.56
C HIS A 257 -23.59 21.78 -25.24
N GLU A 258 -22.67 22.01 -26.19
CA GLU A 258 -21.24 21.77 -26.00
C GLU A 258 -20.64 22.63 -24.88
N LEU A 259 -20.98 23.93 -24.84
CA LEU A 259 -20.53 24.84 -23.78
C LEU A 259 -21.04 24.40 -22.41
N THR A 260 -22.31 24.01 -22.31
CA THR A 260 -22.90 23.53 -21.05
C THR A 260 -22.19 22.27 -20.56
N ARG A 261 -21.93 21.31 -21.45
CA ARG A 261 -21.19 20.10 -21.13
C ARG A 261 -19.77 20.40 -20.65
N ARG A 262 -19.04 21.27 -21.33
CA ARG A 262 -17.68 21.69 -20.91
C ARG A 262 -17.69 22.31 -19.52
N ARG A 263 -18.67 23.15 -19.21
CA ARG A 263 -18.85 23.73 -17.86
C ARG A 263 -19.13 22.66 -16.80
N GLN A 264 -19.97 21.67 -17.11
CA GLN A 264 -20.28 20.56 -16.20
C GLN A 264 -19.05 19.70 -15.92
N GLU A 265 -18.25 19.39 -16.94
CA GLU A 265 -17.01 18.62 -16.76
C GLU A 265 -15.97 19.39 -15.96
N ALA A 266 -15.74 20.66 -16.27
CA ALA A 266 -14.84 21.51 -15.48
C ALA A 266 -15.29 21.63 -14.01
N ALA A 267 -16.60 21.76 -13.76
CA ALA A 267 -17.14 21.78 -12.41
C ALA A 267 -16.95 20.43 -11.67
N LYS A 268 -17.06 19.31 -12.39
CA LYS A 268 -16.79 17.97 -11.83
C LYS A 268 -15.32 17.82 -11.47
N GLU A 269 -14.41 18.19 -12.38
CA GLU A 269 -12.96 18.17 -12.15
C GLU A 269 -12.56 19.05 -10.96
N GLN A 270 -13.13 20.25 -10.84
CA GLN A 270 -12.90 21.13 -9.69
C GLN A 270 -13.39 20.52 -8.38
N ARG A 271 -14.55 19.84 -8.37
CA ARG A 271 -15.06 19.14 -7.17
C ARG A 271 -14.15 17.98 -6.77
N GLU A 272 -13.68 17.21 -7.75
CA GLU A 272 -12.77 16.10 -7.52
C GLU A 272 -11.42 16.58 -6.99
N ALA A 273 -10.85 17.64 -7.59
CA ALA A 273 -9.62 18.26 -7.11
C ALA A 273 -9.75 18.80 -5.68
N ARG A 274 -10.87 19.48 -5.35
CA ARG A 274 -11.15 19.94 -3.99
C ARG A 274 -11.25 18.78 -3.00
N ARG A 275 -11.90 17.68 -3.37
CA ARG A 275 -12.00 16.49 -2.54
C ARG A 275 -10.64 15.87 -2.29
N GLN A 276 -9.82 15.70 -3.32
CA GLN A 276 -8.47 15.17 -3.18
C GLN A 276 -7.59 16.07 -2.30
N GLN A 277 -7.73 17.39 -2.44
CA GLN A 277 -7.02 18.34 -1.58
C GLN A 277 -7.44 18.22 -0.11
N GLN A 278 -8.74 18.12 0.16
CA GLN A 278 -9.27 17.92 1.51
C GLN A 278 -8.82 16.57 2.11
N GLU A 279 -8.82 15.50 1.33
CA GLU A 279 -8.33 14.18 1.77
C GLU A 279 -6.84 14.24 2.13
N LYS A 280 -6.00 14.91 1.31
CA LYS A 280 -4.57 15.12 1.61
C LYS A 280 -4.35 15.96 2.86
N GLU A 281 -5.09 17.06 3.02
CA GLU A 281 -5.01 17.91 4.21
C GLU A 281 -5.45 17.17 5.47
N ALA A 282 -6.51 16.36 5.39
CA ALA A 282 -6.96 15.51 6.49
C ALA A 282 -5.93 14.43 6.86
N GLU A 283 -5.32 13.79 5.87
CA GLU A 283 -4.26 12.80 6.10
C GLU A 283 -3.02 13.45 6.75
N GLN A 284 -2.60 14.63 6.30
CA GLN A 284 -1.51 15.39 6.92
C GLN A 284 -1.82 15.73 8.37
N ARG A 285 -3.01 16.29 8.65
CA ARG A 285 -3.44 16.58 10.03
C ARG A 285 -3.46 15.34 10.91
N ARG A 286 -3.91 14.19 10.37
CA ARG A 286 -3.90 12.93 11.10
C ARG A 286 -2.47 12.49 11.44
N LYS A 287 -1.53 12.57 10.49
CA LYS A 287 -0.11 12.26 10.73
C LYS A 287 0.50 13.18 11.78
N GLU A 288 0.22 14.48 11.72
CA GLU A 288 0.68 15.45 12.72
C GLU A 288 0.12 15.16 14.13
N LEU A 289 -1.16 14.78 14.23
CA LEU A 289 -1.77 14.39 15.49
C LEU A 289 -1.18 13.09 16.05
N GLU A 290 -0.99 12.08 15.21
CA GLU A 290 -0.34 10.81 15.58
C GLU A 290 1.11 11.02 16.05
N GLU A 291 1.85 11.91 15.39
CA GLU A 291 3.19 12.28 15.80
C GLU A 291 3.21 13.03 17.15
N LYS A 292 2.32 14.00 17.34
CA LYS A 292 2.16 14.69 18.63
C LYS A 292 1.81 13.72 19.75
N GLU A 293 0.92 12.78 19.49
CA GLU A 293 0.53 11.76 20.47
C GLU A 293 1.70 10.82 20.79
N ARG A 294 2.48 10.42 19.78
CA ARG A 294 3.68 9.60 19.94
C ARG A 294 4.73 10.31 20.81
N ILE A 295 4.96 11.61 20.58
CA ILE A 295 5.88 12.42 21.39
C ILE A 295 5.38 12.48 22.84
N ARG A 296 4.10 12.82 23.06
CA ARG A 296 3.51 12.88 24.40
C ARG A 296 3.63 11.55 25.15
N LYS A 297 3.36 10.43 24.48
CA LYS A 297 3.50 9.08 25.07
C LYS A 297 4.95 8.75 25.43
N ALA A 298 5.91 9.16 24.60
CA ALA A 298 7.33 8.97 24.89
C ALA A 298 7.79 9.80 26.09
N GLU A 299 7.39 11.08 26.17
CA GLU A 299 7.68 11.95 27.32
C GLU A 299 7.09 11.40 28.63
N GLU A 300 5.84 10.92 28.58
CA GLU A 300 5.19 10.30 29.73
C GLU A 300 5.89 9.00 30.16
N ALA A 301 6.26 8.14 29.21
CA ALA A 301 7.01 6.92 29.49
C ALA A 301 8.40 7.22 30.08
N GLU A 302 9.09 8.25 29.60
CA GLU A 302 10.37 8.69 30.16
C GLU A 302 10.21 9.20 31.60
N ARG A 303 9.16 9.98 31.87
CA ARG A 303 8.84 10.45 33.22
C ARG A 303 8.57 9.30 34.18
N LEU A 304 7.75 8.34 33.78
CA LEU A 304 7.46 7.13 34.59
C LEU A 304 8.72 6.30 34.82
N ARG A 305 9.58 6.16 33.80
CA ARG A 305 10.86 5.47 33.93
C ARG A 305 11.76 6.13 34.97
N LYS A 306 11.89 7.46 34.92
CA LYS A 306 12.67 8.24 35.91
C LYS A 306 12.15 8.05 37.33
N GLN A 307 10.83 8.11 37.51
CA GLN A 307 10.19 7.85 38.81
C GLN A 307 10.49 6.43 39.31
N TRP A 308 10.36 5.43 38.44
CA TRP A 308 10.63 4.04 38.80
C TRP A 308 12.11 3.79 39.13
N GLU A 309 13.03 4.39 38.37
CA GLU A 309 14.47 4.34 38.65
C GLU A 309 14.81 4.96 40.02
N GLU A 310 14.16 6.07 40.38
CA GLU A 310 14.30 6.72 41.68
C GLU A 310 13.72 5.88 42.81
N GLU A 311 12.50 5.34 42.67
CA GLU A 311 11.90 4.43 43.65
C GLU A 311 12.78 3.17 43.84
N ALA A 312 13.29 2.60 42.74
CA ALA A 312 14.19 1.45 42.81
C ALA A 312 15.53 1.79 43.47
N ARG A 313 16.02 3.02 43.34
CA ARG A 313 17.21 3.51 44.06
C ARG A 313 16.93 3.60 45.56
N ILE A 314 15.80 4.18 45.95
CA ILE A 314 15.38 4.29 47.36
C ILE A 314 15.25 2.89 47.98
N ARG A 315 14.50 1.98 47.34
CA ARG A 315 14.32 0.60 47.83
C ARG A 315 15.65 -0.16 47.96
N ARG A 316 16.59 0.06 47.03
CA ARG A 316 17.93 -0.54 47.13
C ARG A 316 18.69 -0.01 48.34
N ALA A 317 18.71 1.30 48.56
CA ALA A 317 19.36 1.90 49.72
C ALA A 317 18.76 1.41 51.04
N GLU A 318 17.44 1.28 51.13
CA GLU A 318 16.76 0.72 52.31
C GLU A 318 17.14 -0.74 52.57
N ARG A 319 17.19 -1.56 51.51
CA ARG A 319 17.61 -2.96 51.60
C ARG A 319 19.07 -3.08 52.04
N ASP A 320 19.95 -2.27 51.47
CA ASP A 320 21.37 -2.28 51.81
C ASP A 320 21.59 -1.86 53.27
N LYS A 321 20.80 -0.89 53.76
CA LYS A 321 20.78 -0.49 55.17
C LYS A 321 20.35 -1.64 56.08
N ARG A 322 19.22 -2.31 55.79
CA ARG A 322 18.74 -3.47 56.57
C ARG A 322 19.77 -4.59 56.62
N TRP A 323 20.38 -4.89 55.47
CA TRP A 323 21.42 -5.90 55.39
C TRP A 323 22.65 -5.55 56.24
N ALA A 324 23.05 -4.28 56.26
CA ALA A 324 24.14 -3.82 57.13
C ALA A 324 23.80 -3.94 58.62
N GLU A 325 22.55 -3.63 59.01
CA GLU A 325 22.05 -3.78 60.38
C GLU A 325 22.04 -5.25 60.81
N GLU A 326 21.49 -6.15 59.99
CA GLU A 326 21.49 -7.61 60.25
C GLU A 326 22.91 -8.17 60.38
N LYS A 327 23.83 -7.72 59.50
CA LYS A 327 25.23 -8.15 59.54
C LYS A 327 25.93 -7.70 60.83
N ALA A 328 25.65 -6.49 61.30
CA ALA A 328 26.22 -5.97 62.54
C ALA A 328 25.70 -6.74 63.77
N GLN A 329 24.41 -7.10 63.78
CA GLN A 329 23.83 -7.91 64.86
C GLN A 329 24.47 -9.30 64.95
N ARG A 330 24.60 -10.01 63.82
CA ARG A 330 25.26 -11.33 63.79
C ARG A 330 26.70 -11.28 64.30
N ALA A 331 27.45 -10.24 63.93
CA ALA A 331 28.82 -10.07 64.41
C ALA A 331 28.90 -9.83 65.93
N GLN A 332 27.88 -9.21 66.53
CA GLN A 332 27.79 -9.04 67.98
C GLN A 332 27.48 -10.37 68.69
N GLU A 333 26.53 -11.14 68.16
CA GLU A 333 26.16 -12.46 68.70
C GLU A 333 27.34 -13.44 68.67
N GLU A 334 28.07 -13.52 67.55
CA GLU A 334 29.26 -14.36 67.41
C GLU A 334 30.37 -13.98 68.41
N ALA A 335 30.55 -12.67 68.66
CA ALA A 335 31.56 -12.19 69.61
C ALA A 335 31.19 -12.50 71.07
N GLU A 336 29.91 -12.48 71.42
CA GLU A 336 29.42 -12.84 72.75
C GLU A 336 29.57 -14.34 73.03
N GLU A 337 29.23 -15.18 72.06
CA GLU A 337 29.38 -16.64 72.18
C GLU A 337 30.86 -17.05 72.31
N ALA A 338 31.76 -16.42 71.54
CA ALA A 338 33.19 -16.66 71.64
C ALA A 338 33.75 -16.32 73.04
N ARG A 339 33.25 -15.25 73.68
CA ARG A 339 33.65 -14.89 75.05
C ARG A 339 33.18 -15.92 76.07
N ARG A 340 31.96 -16.44 75.93
CA ARG A 340 31.41 -17.46 76.85
C ARG A 340 32.26 -18.73 76.83
N LEU A 341 32.61 -19.21 75.64
CA LEU A 341 33.42 -20.42 75.47
C LEU A 341 34.84 -20.26 76.06
N ALA A 342 35.44 -19.07 75.99
CA ALA A 342 36.76 -18.82 76.56
C ALA A 342 36.79 -18.88 78.09
N VAL A 343 35.72 -18.43 78.76
CA VAL A 343 35.61 -18.49 80.24
C VAL A 343 35.51 -19.94 80.71
N GLU A 344 34.68 -20.76 80.06
CA GLU A 344 34.49 -22.17 80.42
C GLU A 344 35.78 -22.99 80.26
N GLN A 345 36.58 -22.68 79.24
CA GLN A 345 37.86 -23.35 79.03
C GLN A 345 38.88 -23.01 80.14
N ALA A 346 38.94 -21.75 80.59
CA ALA A 346 39.85 -21.33 81.65
C ALA A 346 39.53 -22.00 83.00
N GLU A 347 38.25 -22.15 83.35
CA GLU A 347 37.83 -22.82 84.59
C GLU A 347 38.22 -24.29 84.64
N ARG A 348 38.19 -24.98 83.48
CA ARG A 348 38.56 -26.39 83.38
C ARG A 348 40.06 -26.60 83.61
N GLU A 349 40.90 -25.75 83.02
CA GLU A 349 42.36 -25.80 83.17
C GLU A 349 42.79 -25.54 84.63
N GLU A 350 42.09 -24.67 85.35
CA GLU A 350 42.40 -24.37 86.75
C GLU A 350 42.09 -25.55 87.70
N ARG A 351 40.97 -26.26 87.47
CA ARG A 351 40.63 -27.47 88.25
C ARG A 351 41.68 -28.57 88.09
N GLU A 352 42.15 -28.82 86.86
CA GLU A 352 43.16 -29.84 86.60
C GLU A 352 44.50 -29.55 87.32
N ARG A 353 44.90 -28.27 87.37
CA ARG A 353 46.10 -27.85 88.13
C ARG A 353 45.98 -28.12 89.62
N GLN A 354 44.80 -27.88 90.21
CA GLN A 354 44.55 -28.12 91.64
C GLN A 354 44.65 -29.61 91.98
N THR A 355 44.06 -30.49 91.16
CA THR A 355 44.12 -31.95 91.35
C THR A 355 45.56 -32.50 91.33
N VAL A 356 46.39 -32.03 90.39
CA VAL A 356 47.81 -32.47 90.31
C VAL A 356 48.63 -31.96 91.51
N ALA A 357 48.38 -30.73 91.97
CA ALA A 357 49.06 -30.17 93.14
C ALA A 357 48.76 -30.99 94.41
N GLU A 358 47.52 -31.39 94.61
CA GLU A 358 47.06 -32.17 95.75
C GLU A 358 47.69 -33.57 95.80
N ALA A 359 47.69 -34.29 94.68
CA ALA A 359 48.37 -35.57 94.53
C ALA A 359 49.89 -35.47 94.83
N THR A 360 50.52 -34.38 94.37
CA THR A 360 51.96 -34.16 94.60
C THR A 360 52.27 -33.95 96.08
N LEU A 361 51.43 -33.20 96.81
CA LEU A 361 51.58 -33.00 98.26
C LEU A 361 51.43 -34.31 99.03
N TRP A 362 50.51 -35.18 98.61
CA TRP A 362 50.32 -36.51 99.20
C TRP A 362 51.60 -37.36 99.11
N TRP A 363 52.23 -37.44 97.93
CA TRP A 363 53.48 -38.18 97.75
C TRP A 363 54.69 -37.53 98.45
N ARG A 364 54.74 -36.20 98.55
CA ARG A 364 55.80 -35.47 99.27
C ARG A 364 55.84 -35.71 100.78
N ARG A 365 54.78 -36.26 101.38
CA ARG A 365 54.81 -36.68 102.80
C ARG A 365 55.87 -37.76 103.07
N LEU A 366 56.36 -38.45 102.04
CA LEU A 366 57.44 -39.43 102.16
C LEU A 366 58.72 -38.91 101.50
N SER A 367 59.85 -39.13 102.18
CA SER A 367 61.17 -39.02 101.56
C SER A 367 61.39 -40.12 100.52
N LYS A 368 62.30 -39.90 99.57
CA LYS A 368 62.64 -40.91 98.55
C LYS A 368 63.03 -42.26 99.18
N GLN A 369 63.79 -42.24 100.27
CA GLN A 369 64.15 -43.46 101.00
C GLN A 369 62.91 -44.21 101.53
N GLN A 370 61.93 -43.51 102.09
CA GLN A 370 60.70 -44.12 102.59
C GLN A 370 59.80 -44.65 101.46
N ILE A 371 59.80 -43.98 100.31
CA ILE A 371 59.11 -44.46 99.11
C ILE A 371 59.78 -45.76 98.63
N ASP A 372 61.11 -45.78 98.52
CA ASP A 372 61.88 -46.94 98.11
C ASP A 372 61.71 -48.11 99.10
N GLU A 373 61.69 -47.84 100.41
CA GLU A 373 61.37 -48.82 101.46
C GLU A 373 59.97 -49.41 101.32
N LEU A 374 58.96 -48.57 101.05
CA LEU A 374 57.59 -49.02 100.85
C LEU A 374 57.49 -49.94 99.62
N PHE A 375 58.07 -49.52 98.50
CA PHE A 375 58.11 -50.35 97.30
C PHE A 375 58.88 -51.66 97.55
N ALA A 376 60.02 -51.60 98.23
CA ALA A 376 60.81 -52.78 98.58
C ALA A 376 60.03 -53.75 99.48
N ALA A 377 59.32 -53.26 100.50
CA ALA A 377 58.45 -54.08 101.35
C ALA A 377 57.27 -54.68 100.58
N VAL A 378 56.66 -53.93 99.67
CA VAL A 378 55.61 -54.44 98.78
C VAL A 378 56.16 -55.59 97.93
N ALA A 379 57.34 -55.42 97.32
CA ALA A 379 58.01 -56.48 96.55
C ALA A 379 58.42 -57.68 97.41
N GLU A 380 58.96 -57.45 98.60
CA GLU A 380 59.37 -58.50 99.51
C GLU A 380 58.18 -59.34 99.99
N ARG A 381 57.06 -58.70 100.35
CA ARG A 381 55.84 -59.38 100.74
C ARG A 381 55.28 -60.23 99.61
N ALA A 382 55.14 -59.66 98.41
CA ALA A 382 54.67 -60.38 97.24
C ALA A 382 55.51 -61.63 96.97
N TRP A 383 56.84 -61.53 97.17
CA TRP A 383 57.74 -62.68 97.03
C TRP A 383 57.64 -63.70 98.16
N ARG A 384 57.65 -63.25 99.43
CA ARG A 384 57.66 -64.16 100.59
C ARG A 384 56.34 -64.88 100.79
N GLU A 385 55.24 -64.14 100.78
CA GLU A 385 53.90 -64.64 101.09
C GLU A 385 53.24 -65.31 99.86
N GLU A 386 53.36 -64.69 98.69
CA GLU A 386 52.59 -65.11 97.50
C GLU A 386 53.45 -65.77 96.39
N LYS A 387 54.78 -65.81 96.56
CA LYS A 387 55.75 -66.29 95.55
C LYS A 387 55.61 -65.56 94.20
N LEU A 388 55.24 -64.28 94.25
CA LEU A 388 55.10 -63.42 93.08
C LEU A 388 56.31 -62.48 92.95
N TRP A 389 56.82 -62.34 91.72
CA TRP A 389 57.86 -61.36 91.41
C TRP A 389 57.22 -60.05 90.95
N LEU A 390 57.39 -58.98 91.72
CA LEU A 390 56.96 -57.64 91.36
C LEU A 390 58.11 -56.89 90.71
N THR A 391 57.87 -56.33 89.52
CA THR A 391 58.79 -55.38 88.90
C THR A 391 58.40 -53.98 89.35
N ILE A 392 59.18 -53.39 90.25
CA ILE A 392 59.05 -51.97 90.62
C ILE A 392 59.71 -51.14 89.51
N PRO A 393 58.99 -50.21 88.86
CA PRO A 393 59.59 -49.32 87.85
C PRO A 393 60.64 -48.40 88.50
N ASP A 394 61.75 -48.12 87.79
CA ASP A 394 62.79 -47.18 88.26
C ASP A 394 62.24 -45.77 88.53
N GLU A 395 61.19 -45.38 87.81
CA GLU A 395 60.42 -44.15 88.03
C GLU A 395 58.92 -44.47 88.16
N PRO A 396 58.39 -44.64 89.38
CA PRO A 396 56.98 -44.86 89.60
C PRO A 396 56.17 -43.59 89.27
N LYS A 397 55.27 -43.67 88.27
CA LYS A 397 54.43 -42.55 87.83
C LYS A 397 53.06 -42.59 88.49
N MET A 398 52.64 -41.44 89.04
CA MET A 398 51.28 -41.22 89.53
C MET A 398 50.29 -41.29 88.36
N ASP A 399 49.23 -42.07 88.51
CA ASP A 399 48.20 -42.23 87.47
C ASP A 399 46.86 -41.60 87.92
N PRO A 400 46.31 -40.60 87.20
CA PRO A 400 45.05 -39.96 87.57
C PRO A 400 43.86 -40.93 87.65
N THR A 401 43.94 -42.05 86.92
CA THR A 401 42.92 -43.12 86.94
C THR A 401 42.87 -43.83 88.30
N PHE A 402 44.01 -43.89 89.01
CA PHE A 402 44.17 -44.59 90.29
C PHE A 402 44.39 -43.59 91.44
N ALA A 403 43.70 -42.43 91.39
CA ALA A 403 43.81 -41.36 92.39
C ALA A 403 45.27 -40.94 92.60
N TYR A 404 46.05 -40.88 91.51
CA TYR A 404 47.47 -40.59 91.51
C TYR A 404 48.32 -41.53 92.38
N GLY A 405 47.79 -42.71 92.73
CA GLY A 405 48.58 -43.82 93.22
C GLY A 405 49.42 -44.44 92.11
N VAL A 406 50.39 -45.26 92.51
CA VAL A 406 51.28 -45.95 91.57
C VAL A 406 50.79 -47.39 91.40
N PRO A 407 50.20 -47.75 90.25
CA PRO A 407 49.76 -49.11 90.01
C PRO A 407 50.97 -50.04 89.83
N LEU A 408 51.06 -51.07 90.68
CA LEU A 408 52.03 -52.16 90.54
C LEU A 408 51.38 -53.38 89.91
N TYR A 409 52.15 -54.09 89.09
CA TYR A 409 51.64 -55.20 88.31
C TYR A 409 52.53 -56.45 88.47
N CYS A 410 51.90 -57.62 88.58
CA CYS A 410 52.55 -58.94 88.56
C CYS A 410 52.58 -59.54 87.16
N GLN A 411 53.53 -60.44 86.88
CA GLN A 411 53.59 -61.22 85.63
C GLN A 411 53.58 -62.73 85.90
N ARG A 412 52.57 -63.44 85.39
CA ARG A 412 52.45 -64.92 85.45
C ARG A 412 52.03 -65.45 84.07
N ASN A 413 52.72 -66.46 83.54
CA ASN A 413 52.45 -67.07 82.22
C ASN A 413 52.19 -66.04 81.09
N ARG A 414 53.08 -65.04 80.94
CA ARG A 414 53.00 -63.95 79.93
C ARG A 414 51.77 -63.01 80.00
N ARG A 415 50.97 -63.02 81.08
CA ARG A 415 49.92 -62.01 81.34
C ARG A 415 50.29 -61.12 82.53
N ARG A 416 49.99 -59.82 82.40
CA ARG A 416 50.23 -58.77 83.41
C ARG A 416 48.91 -58.43 84.10
N PHE A 417 48.86 -58.50 85.43
CA PHE A 417 47.65 -58.17 86.21
C PHE A 417 48.01 -57.16 87.29
N LEU A 418 47.08 -56.24 87.62
CA LEU A 418 47.30 -55.27 88.69
C LEU A 418 47.41 -56.04 90.01
N TYR A 419 48.53 -55.85 90.69
CA TYR A 419 48.75 -56.41 92.03
C TYR A 419 48.09 -55.53 93.09
N GLY A 420 48.28 -54.23 92.94
CA GLY A 420 47.65 -53.21 93.74
C GLY A 420 48.17 -51.83 93.38
N VAL A 421 47.45 -50.81 93.83
CA VAL A 421 47.83 -49.41 93.70
C VAL A 421 48.58 -49.02 94.97
N VAL A 422 49.85 -48.65 94.81
CA VAL A 422 50.64 -48.13 95.92
C VAL A 422 50.19 -46.71 96.21
N ARG A 423 49.78 -46.51 97.46
CA ARG A 423 49.55 -45.21 98.09
C ARG A 423 48.68 -44.25 97.25
N PRO A 424 47.46 -44.67 96.84
CA PRO A 424 46.52 -43.74 96.21
C PRO A 424 46.24 -42.53 97.11
N CYS A 425 45.98 -41.37 96.51
CA CYS A 425 45.74 -40.12 97.25
C CYS A 425 44.31 -40.10 97.79
N PRO A 426 44.09 -40.10 99.13
CA PRO A 426 42.76 -40.23 99.72
C PRO A 426 41.75 -39.21 99.18
N SER A 427 42.12 -37.93 99.12
CA SER A 427 41.19 -36.87 98.66
C SER A 427 40.78 -36.97 97.19
N LEU A 428 41.47 -37.78 96.39
CA LEU A 428 41.17 -38.00 94.98
C LEU A 428 40.50 -39.35 94.70
N VAL A 429 40.37 -40.23 95.71
CA VAL A 429 39.76 -41.56 95.54
C VAL A 429 38.31 -41.47 95.07
N THR A 430 37.52 -40.56 95.63
CA THR A 430 36.11 -40.39 95.22
C THR A 430 35.96 -39.98 93.75
N ALA A 431 36.92 -39.22 93.22
CA ALA A 431 36.92 -38.77 91.82
C ALA A 431 37.51 -39.80 90.84
N SER A 432 38.14 -40.87 91.34
CA SER A 432 38.82 -41.90 90.56
C SER A 432 38.21 -43.29 90.83
N PRO A 433 37.17 -43.71 90.09
CA PRO A 433 36.43 -44.96 90.36
C PRO A 433 37.32 -46.20 90.46
N ARG A 434 38.36 -46.31 89.63
CA ARG A 434 39.31 -47.43 89.67
C ARG A 434 40.19 -47.44 90.92
N ALA A 435 40.57 -46.28 91.43
CA ALA A 435 41.34 -46.18 92.67
C ALA A 435 40.55 -46.67 93.88
N ARG A 436 39.22 -46.57 93.82
CA ARG A 436 38.31 -46.94 94.90
C ARG A 436 38.18 -48.45 95.07
N GLU A 437 38.21 -49.21 93.98
CA GLU A 437 37.90 -50.64 93.97
C GLU A 437 39.14 -51.54 94.00
N GLU A 438 40.25 -51.08 93.43
CA GLU A 438 41.46 -51.91 93.27
C GLU A 438 42.25 -52.05 94.59
N PRO A 439 43.01 -53.13 94.82
CA PRO A 439 43.73 -53.31 96.08
C PRO A 439 44.71 -52.16 96.36
N ALA A 440 44.60 -51.50 97.52
CA ALA A 440 45.53 -50.44 97.92
C ALA A 440 46.68 -50.99 98.77
N LEU A 441 47.89 -50.54 98.48
CA LEU A 441 49.12 -50.90 99.18
C LEU A 441 49.67 -49.63 99.85
N VAL A 442 49.54 -49.52 101.17
CA VAL A 442 49.84 -48.29 101.93
C VAL A 442 50.92 -48.50 102.98
N ARG A 443 51.59 -47.43 103.39
CA ARG A 443 52.75 -47.55 104.27
C ARG A 443 52.40 -47.97 105.69
N SER A 444 51.38 -47.33 106.27
CA SER A 444 51.03 -47.49 107.68
C SER A 444 49.53 -47.72 107.90
N PRO A 445 49.11 -48.18 109.09
CA PRO A 445 47.69 -48.28 109.45
C PRO A 445 46.94 -46.94 109.40
N GLN A 446 47.62 -45.82 109.65
CA GLN A 446 47.04 -44.48 109.53
C GLN A 446 46.68 -44.16 108.07
N GLU A 447 47.58 -44.45 107.12
CA GLU A 447 47.29 -44.27 105.69
C GLU A 447 46.15 -45.18 105.21
N ALA A 448 46.05 -46.40 105.77
CA ALA A 448 44.92 -47.28 105.51
C ALA A 448 43.60 -46.63 105.96
N LYS A 449 43.57 -46.07 107.17
CA LYS A 449 42.41 -45.37 107.71
C LYS A 449 42.03 -44.12 106.90
N GLU A 450 43.02 -43.33 106.46
CA GLU A 450 42.76 -42.15 105.60
C GLU A 450 42.11 -42.58 104.26
N LEU A 451 42.51 -43.72 103.69
CA LEU A 451 41.87 -44.27 102.49
C LEU A 451 40.47 -44.83 102.75
N GLU A 452 40.25 -45.52 103.88
CA GLU A 452 38.92 -46.00 104.26
C GLU A 452 37.94 -44.84 104.45
N GLU A 453 38.36 -43.78 105.15
CA GLU A 453 37.55 -42.57 105.37
C GLU A 453 37.28 -41.82 104.05
N ALA A 454 38.21 -41.88 103.09
CA ALA A 454 38.02 -41.37 101.74
C ALA A 454 37.11 -42.24 100.84
N GLY A 455 36.60 -43.36 101.38
CA GLY A 455 35.65 -44.24 100.70
C GLY A 455 36.29 -45.28 99.80
N HIS A 456 37.55 -45.66 100.03
CA HIS A 456 38.17 -46.82 99.36
C HIS A 456 37.47 -48.12 99.79
N GLU A 457 37.09 -48.94 98.81
CA GLU A 457 36.31 -50.18 98.99
C GLU A 457 37.14 -51.43 98.74
N GLY A 458 38.28 -51.30 98.06
CA GLY A 458 39.22 -52.37 97.76
C GLY A 458 39.96 -52.89 99.00
N ARG A 459 40.67 -54.01 98.84
CA ARG A 459 41.50 -54.58 99.91
C ARG A 459 42.67 -53.65 100.21
N ILE A 460 42.71 -53.10 101.42
CA ILE A 460 43.85 -52.30 101.89
C ILE A 460 44.87 -53.19 102.58
N THR A 461 46.12 -53.02 102.19
CA THR A 461 47.26 -53.75 102.72
C THR A 461 48.27 -52.75 103.24
N HIS A 462 48.44 -52.65 104.57
CA HIS A 462 49.46 -51.83 105.20
C HIS A 462 50.72 -52.67 105.51
N PHE A 463 51.88 -52.00 105.60
CA PHE A 463 53.19 -52.63 105.82
C PHE A 463 53.82 -52.28 107.17
N ASP A 464 53.02 -51.73 108.10
CA ASP A 464 53.38 -51.45 109.50
C ASP A 464 54.69 -50.66 109.68
N PHE A 465 55.03 -49.82 108.70
CA PHE A 465 56.15 -48.91 108.86
C PHE A 465 55.83 -47.84 109.91
N PRO A 466 56.83 -47.39 110.68
CA PRO A 466 56.64 -46.34 111.68
C PRO A 466 56.03 -45.10 111.04
N GLU A 467 55.11 -44.48 111.78
CA GLU A 467 54.61 -43.16 111.47
C GLU A 467 55.77 -42.19 111.34
N HIS A 468 55.66 -41.26 110.40
CA HIS A 468 56.65 -40.24 110.24
C HIS A 468 56.51 -39.26 111.41
N GLU A 469 57.60 -39.07 112.18
CA GLU A 469 57.80 -37.77 112.82
C GLU A 469 57.73 -36.74 111.70
N GLN A 470 56.78 -35.81 111.82
CA GLN A 470 56.68 -34.67 110.93
C GLN A 470 58.07 -34.09 110.78
N LEU A 471 58.66 -34.20 109.58
CA LEU A 471 59.71 -33.30 109.16
C LEU A 471 59.07 -31.91 109.13
N SER A 472 59.04 -31.30 110.31
CA SER A 472 59.04 -29.86 110.47
C SER A 472 60.26 -29.40 109.69
N MET A 473 60.04 -28.66 108.62
CA MET A 473 60.90 -27.56 108.16
C MET A 473 60.15 -26.80 107.06
N CYS A 474 59.66 -25.63 107.49
CA CYS A 474 59.55 -24.34 106.79
C CYS A 474 58.68 -24.24 105.53
#